data_AF-X1PV30-F1
#
_entry.id   AF-X1PV30-F1
#
_cell.length_a   1.000
_cell.length_b   1.000
_cell.length_c   1.000
_cell.angle_alpha   90.00
_cell.angle_beta   90.00
_cell.angle_gamma   90.00
#
_symmetry.space_group_name_H-M   'P 1'
#
loop_
_entity.id
_entity.type
_entity.pdbx_description
1 polymer ?
#
loop_
_entity_poly.entity_id
_entity_poly.type
_entity_poly.pdbx_seq_one_letter_code
_entity_poly.pdbx_strand_id
1 'polypeptide(L)' 'LEKNAEDCTECGECEEKCPYELPIRKMLKEKHRLLLES' A
#
# COMPACT_ATOMS: atom_id res chain seq x y z
N LEU A 1 -9.17 11.14 12.27
CA LEU A 1 -8.28 11.23 11.09
C LEU A 1 -8.42 9.90 10.35
N GLU A 2 -9.00 9.90 9.15
CA GLU A 2 -8.88 8.74 8.27
C GLU A 2 -7.44 8.65 7.76
N LYS A 3 -6.93 7.42 7.61
CA LYS A 3 -5.62 7.13 7.03
C LYS A 3 -5.84 6.30 5.79
N ASN A 4 -5.37 6.80 4.66
CA ASN A 4 -5.56 6.19 3.34
C ASN A 4 -4.24 5.63 2.80
N ALA A 5 -4.30 4.93 1.67
CA ALA A 5 -3.11 4.40 1.02
C ALA A 5 -2.10 5.50 0.62
N GLU A 6 -2.55 6.73 0.40
CA GLU A 6 -1.71 7.91 0.12
C GLU A 6 -0.87 8.35 1.32
N ASP A 7 -1.29 8.02 2.55
CA ASP A 7 -0.55 8.32 3.78
C ASP A 7 0.60 7.33 4.03
N CYS A 8 0.78 6.33 3.18
CA CYS A 8 1.80 5.30 3.37
C CYS A 8 3.21 5.93 3.33
N THR A 9 3.96 5.78 4.43
CA THR A 9 5.33 6.29 4.56
C THR A 9 6.39 5.32 4.02
N GLU A 10 5.96 4.24 3.36
CA GLU A 10 6.83 3.20 2.80
C GLU A 10 7.72 2.47 3.83
N CYS A 11 7.35 2.48 5.12
CA CYS A 11 8.15 1.90 6.20
C CYS A 11 8.47 0.40 6.03
N GLY A 12 7.62 -0.36 5.32
CA GLY A 12 7.85 -1.78 5.03
C GLY A 12 7.39 -2.76 6.11
N GLU A 13 6.91 -2.29 7.26
CA GLU A 13 6.46 -3.16 8.36
C GLU A 13 5.36 -4.16 7.96
N CYS A 14 4.50 -3.78 7.01
CA CYS A 14 3.45 -4.66 6.50
C CYS A 14 4.02 -5.85 5.73
N GLU A 15 5.12 -5.66 4.99
CA GLU A 15 5.78 -6.70 4.21
C GLU A 15 6.57 -7.64 5.13
N GLU A 16 7.29 -7.10 6.13
CA GLU A 16 8.02 -7.90 7.12
C GLU A 16 7.11 -8.81 7.95
N LYS A 17 5.89 -8.33 8.27
CA LYS A 17 4.88 -9.11 9.01
C LYS A 17 4.09 -10.05 8.10
N CYS A 18 4.23 -9.95 6.78
CA CYS A 18 3.43 -10.75 5.86
C CYS A 18 4.05 -12.14 5.67
N PRO A 19 3.40 -13.23 6.10
CA PRO A 19 3.93 -14.59 5.96
C PRO A 19 3.97 -15.09 4.50
N TYR A 20 3.35 -14.34 3.58
CA TYR A 20 3.29 -14.66 2.15
C TYR A 20 4.16 -13.74 1.30
N GLU A 21 4.97 -12.87 1.93
CA GLU A 21 5.91 -11.97 1.24
C GLU A 21 5.25 -11.13 0.13
N LEU A 22 4.03 -10.65 0.38
CA LEU A 22 3.30 -9.85 -0.60
C LEU A 22 3.95 -8.47 -0.80
N PRO A 23 3.99 -7.95 -2.04
CA PRO A 23 4.57 -6.63 -2.34
C PRO A 23 3.58 -5.49 -2.02
N ILE A 24 3.17 -5.38 -0.76
CA ILE A 24 2.08 -4.50 -0.31
C ILE A 24 2.34 -3.04 -0.65
N ARG A 25 3.59 -2.54 -0.51
CA ARG A 25 3.92 -1.14 -0.85
C ARG A 25 3.65 -0.82 -2.32
N LYS A 26 3.97 -1.76 -3.21
CA LYS A 26 3.69 -1.63 -4.65
C LYS A 26 2.19 -1.60 -4.91
N MET A 27 1.44 -2.48 -4.26
CA MET A 27 -0.02 -2.53 -4.40
C MET A 27 -0.71 -1.26 -3.90
N LEU A 28 -0.25 -0.69 -2.78
CA LEU A 28 -0.78 0.57 -2.24
C LEU A 28 -0.54 1.74 -3.20
N LYS A 29 0.65 1.83 -3.79
CA LYS A 29 0.95 2.81 -4.85
C LYS A 29 0.09 2.61 -6.10
N GLU A 30 -0.13 1.37 -6.50
CA GLU A 30 -0.87 1.04 -7.73
C GLU A 30 -2.39 1.26 -7.59
N LYS A 31 -2.95 1.02 -6.39
CA LYS A 31 -4.37 1.24 -6.09
C LYS A 31 -4.80 2.69 -6.32
N HIS A 32 -3.93 3.65 -6.02
CA HIS A 32 -4.22 5.06 -6.29
C HIS A 32 -4.40 5.33 -7.79
N ARG A 33 -3.61 4.69 -8.66
CA ARG A 33 -3.74 4.82 -10.12
C ARG A 33 -5.08 4.26 -10.62
N LEU A 34 -5.42 3.04 -10.20
CA LEU A 34 -6.63 2.35 -10.67
C LEU A 34 -7.94 3.05 -10.24
N LEU A 35 -7.95 3.71 -9.08
CA LEU A 35 -9.14 4.41 -8.57
C LEU A 35 -9.35 5.79 -9.21
N LEU A 36 -8.32 6.41 -9.78
CA LEU A 36 -8.41 7.70 -10.48
C LEU A 36 -8.80 7.56 -11.96
N GLU A 37 -8.71 6.35 -12.52
CA GLU A 37 -9.06 6.02 -13.90
C GLU A 37 -10.50 5.47 -14.05
N SER A 38 -11.30 5.47 -12.98
CA SER A 38 -12.69 4.95 -12.94
C SER A 38 -13.75 6.05 -12.83
#